data_AF-A0A077S0J4-F1
#
_entry.id   AF-A0A077S0J4-F1
#
_cell.length_a   1.000
_cell.length_b   1.000
_cell.length_c   1.000
_cell.angle_alpha   90.00
_cell.angle_beta   90.00
_cell.angle_gamma   90.00
#
_symmetry.space_group_name_H-M   'P 1'
#
loop_
_entity.id
_entity.type
_entity.pdbx_description
1 polymer ?
#
loop_
_entity_poly.entity_id
_entity_poly.type
_entity_poly.pdbx_seq_one_letter_code
_entity_poly.pdbx_strand_id
1 'polypeptide(L)'
;MTVAELLRAQLEEQNIEEDEPILEDDDDDDEYDDDDVDEMDDNDVEGGDASGRSRQTRSEKKSRKAMEKLGMKVITGVNRVTIKKSKTVTFVLSKPDVFKSSHSETYVIIGEIKFEDLNTELQTQAAEQFKAPGPSRVSSKGEPSVAAVQDDEEVDETGVDRKDVELVMMQASVSRSRAVEALKAADGDIVSAIMELTN
;
A
#
# COMPACT_ATOMS: atom_id res chain seq x y z
N MET A 1 34.08 10.35 -11.78
CA MET A 1 32.95 9.52 -12.24
C MET A 1 31.81 9.73 -11.27
N THR A 2 30.69 10.22 -11.78
CA THR A 2 29.54 10.59 -10.96
C THR A 2 28.67 9.37 -10.67
N VAL A 3 27.96 9.37 -9.53
CA VAL A 3 27.06 8.27 -9.12
C VAL A 3 25.97 8.00 -10.18
N ALA A 4 25.62 9.00 -10.98
CA ALA A 4 24.68 8.88 -12.10
C ALA A 4 25.22 8.04 -13.28
N GLU A 5 26.53 8.03 -13.51
CA GLU A 5 27.16 7.19 -14.54
C GLU A 5 27.24 5.72 -14.08
N LEU A 6 27.44 5.51 -12.78
CA LEU A 6 27.52 4.17 -12.19
C LEU A 6 26.14 3.48 -12.19
N LEU A 7 25.06 4.24 -11.97
CA LEU A 7 23.70 3.72 -12.02
C LEU A 7 23.23 3.38 -13.44
N ARG A 8 23.73 4.11 -14.45
CA ARG A 8 23.45 3.82 -15.86
C ARG A 8 24.12 2.53 -16.34
N ALA A 9 25.39 2.33 -15.98
CA ALA A 9 26.12 1.11 -16.32
C ALA A 9 25.47 -0.14 -15.71
N GLN A 10 24.91 -0.02 -14.51
CA GLN A 10 24.27 -1.15 -13.81
C GLN A 10 22.88 -1.51 -14.33
N LEU A 11 22.24 -0.60 -15.07
CA LEU A 11 20.97 -0.84 -15.77
C LEU A 11 21.17 -1.50 -17.14
N GLU A 12 22.36 -1.35 -17.73
CA GLU A 12 22.73 -1.92 -19.03
C GLU A 12 23.15 -3.40 -18.91
N GLU A 13 23.72 -3.81 -17.77
CA GLU A 13 24.08 -5.21 -17.48
C GLU A 13 22.89 -6.13 -17.13
N GLN A 14 21.67 -5.60 -16.95
CA GLN A 14 20.45 -6.41 -16.75
C GLN A 14 19.59 -6.58 -18.01
N ASN A 15 20.10 -6.18 -19.18
CA ASN A 15 19.43 -6.43 -20.45
C ASN A 15 19.65 -7.88 -20.90
N ILE A 16 18.96 -8.79 -20.20
CA ILE A 16 18.82 -10.22 -20.49
C ILE A 16 18.51 -10.40 -21.99
N GLU A 17 19.30 -11.26 -22.63
CA GLU A 17 19.17 -11.69 -24.02
C GLU A 17 17.71 -12.01 -24.38
N GLU A 18 17.22 -11.39 -25.45
CA GLU A 18 15.97 -11.74 -26.12
C GLU A 18 16.13 -13.15 -26.73
N ASP A 19 15.61 -14.16 -26.04
CA ASP A 19 15.40 -15.50 -26.60
C ASP A 19 14.08 -15.44 -27.41
N GLU A 20 14.20 -15.35 -28.74
CA GLU A 20 13.05 -15.38 -29.64
C GLU A 20 12.36 -16.75 -29.56
N PRO A 21 11.03 -16.83 -29.34
CA PRO A 21 10.33 -18.09 -29.47
C PRO A 21 10.24 -18.46 -30.95
N ILE A 22 10.93 -19.54 -31.32
CA ILE A 22 10.74 -20.29 -32.57
C ILE A 22 9.27 -20.73 -32.65
N LEU A 23 8.54 -20.18 -33.62
CA LEU A 23 7.21 -20.65 -34.01
C LEU A 23 7.41 -21.91 -34.86
N GLU A 24 7.02 -23.08 -34.34
CA GLU A 24 6.74 -24.26 -35.17
C GLU A 24 5.42 -23.99 -35.91
N ASP A 25 5.49 -23.98 -37.24
CA ASP A 25 4.32 -24.03 -38.12
C ASP A 25 3.66 -25.41 -37.97
N ASP A 26 2.74 -25.54 -37.01
CA ASP A 26 1.72 -26.58 -37.06
C ASP A 26 0.55 -26.05 -37.92
N ASP A 27 0.55 -26.48 -39.18
CA ASP A 27 -0.63 -26.53 -40.03
C ASP A 27 -1.69 -27.45 -39.38
N ASP A 28 -2.54 -26.89 -38.52
CA ASP A 28 -3.84 -27.48 -38.18
C ASP A 28 -4.95 -26.62 -38.80
N ASP A 29 -5.46 -27.17 -39.91
CA ASP A 29 -6.63 -26.77 -40.67
C ASP A 29 -7.90 -26.96 -39.81
N ASP A 30 -8.28 -25.92 -39.08
CA ASP A 30 -9.56 -25.86 -38.36
C ASP A 30 -10.43 -24.73 -38.95
N GLU A 31 -11.13 -25.08 -40.02
CA GLU A 31 -12.27 -24.37 -40.59
C GLU A 31 -13.36 -24.18 -39.51
N TYR A 32 -13.36 -23.04 -38.82
CA TYR A 32 -14.50 -22.57 -38.03
C TYR A 32 -15.15 -21.38 -38.71
N ASP A 33 -16.15 -21.75 -39.49
CA ASP A 33 -17.32 -21.01 -39.96
C ASP A 33 -17.49 -19.60 -39.37
N ASP A 34 -17.31 -18.62 -40.26
CA ASP A 34 -17.67 -17.22 -40.11
C ASP A 34 -19.20 -17.09 -40.22
N ASP A 35 -19.93 -17.41 -39.15
CA ASP A 35 -21.36 -17.13 -39.06
C ASP A 35 -21.72 -16.71 -37.61
N ASP A 36 -21.55 -15.42 -37.32
CA ASP A 36 -22.57 -14.61 -36.64
C ASP A 36 -22.13 -13.14 -36.59
N VAL A 37 -22.26 -12.50 -37.75
CA VAL A 37 -22.47 -11.06 -37.89
C VAL A 37 -23.84 -10.68 -37.31
N ASP A 38 -23.99 -10.70 -35.99
CA ASP A 38 -25.07 -9.95 -35.34
C ASP A 38 -24.59 -8.52 -35.06
N GLU A 39 -24.50 -7.78 -36.16
CA GLU A 39 -24.68 -6.34 -36.19
C GLU A 39 -26.15 -6.04 -35.86
N MET A 40 -26.51 -6.15 -34.58
CA MET A 40 -27.78 -5.65 -34.06
C MET A 40 -27.54 -4.52 -33.06
N ASP A 41 -27.56 -3.34 -33.66
CA ASP A 41 -28.41 -2.22 -33.26
C ASP A 41 -27.99 -1.42 -32.02
N ASP A 42 -27.77 -0.14 -32.31
CA ASP A 42 -27.86 1.01 -31.41
C ASP A 42 -29.28 1.03 -30.80
N ASN A 43 -29.53 0.15 -29.84
CA ASN A 43 -30.76 0.20 -29.05
C ASN A 43 -30.40 0.53 -27.61
N ASP A 44 -30.68 1.79 -27.29
CA ASP A 44 -30.91 2.37 -25.98
C ASP A 44 -32.00 1.56 -25.25
N VAL A 45 -31.67 0.34 -24.82
CA VAL A 45 -32.55 -0.45 -23.95
C VAL A 45 -32.37 0.09 -22.54
N GLU A 46 -33.15 1.12 -22.24
CA GLU A 46 -33.74 1.33 -20.92
C GLU A 46 -34.39 0.02 -20.46
N GLY A 47 -33.60 -0.82 -19.80
CA GLY A 47 -34.02 -2.08 -19.19
C GLY A 47 -33.30 -2.19 -17.86
N GLY A 48 -33.88 -1.55 -16.84
CA GLY A 48 -33.26 -1.32 -15.55
C GLY A 48 -32.74 -2.58 -14.86
N ASP A 49 -31.47 -2.54 -14.48
CA ASP A 49 -31.06 -2.96 -13.15
C ASP A 49 -30.28 -1.80 -12.53
N ALA A 50 -31.03 -0.92 -11.86
CA ALA A 50 -30.54 0.22 -11.09
C ALA A 50 -29.85 -0.24 -9.78
N SER A 51 -29.06 -1.31 -9.83
CA SER A 51 -28.14 -1.65 -8.77
C SER A 51 -26.88 -0.85 -9.03
N GLY A 52 -26.56 0.11 -8.17
CA GLY A 52 -25.43 1.05 -8.30
C GLY A 52 -24.05 0.35 -8.38
N ARG A 53 -23.84 -0.34 -9.50
CA ARG A 53 -22.62 -0.89 -10.05
C ARG A 53 -22.00 0.26 -10.83
N SER A 54 -20.75 0.57 -10.55
CA SER A 54 -20.02 1.58 -11.33
C SER A 54 -20.13 1.24 -12.81
N ARG A 55 -20.10 2.26 -13.66
CA ARG A 55 -20.23 2.18 -15.11
C ARG A 55 -19.39 1.01 -15.65
N GLN A 56 -20.05 -0.13 -15.90
CA GLN A 56 -19.37 -1.35 -16.30
C GLN A 56 -18.56 -1.08 -17.57
N THR A 57 -17.26 -1.38 -17.54
CA THR A 57 -16.38 -1.08 -18.67
C THR A 57 -16.61 -2.07 -19.83
N ARG A 58 -16.30 -1.66 -21.07
CA ARG A 58 -16.39 -2.54 -22.26
C ARG A 58 -15.52 -3.81 -22.07
N SER A 59 -14.34 -3.66 -21.48
CA SER A 59 -13.44 -4.77 -21.12
C SER A 59 -14.11 -5.72 -20.14
N GLU A 60 -14.79 -5.21 -19.11
CA GLU A 60 -15.53 -6.04 -18.15
C GLU A 60 -16.63 -6.87 -18.81
N LYS A 61 -17.39 -6.27 -19.72
CA LYS A 61 -18.45 -6.98 -20.47
C LYS A 61 -17.86 -8.10 -21.33
N LYS A 62 -16.72 -7.85 -21.99
CA LYS A 62 -16.00 -8.86 -22.78
C LYS A 62 -15.46 -9.99 -21.90
N SER A 63 -14.84 -9.66 -20.77
CA SER A 63 -14.33 -10.65 -19.81
C SER A 63 -15.44 -11.51 -19.23
N ARG A 64 -16.59 -10.94 -18.85
CA ARG A 64 -17.76 -11.70 -18.37
C ARG A 64 -18.21 -12.76 -19.40
N LYS A 65 -18.38 -12.36 -20.66
CA LYS A 65 -18.75 -13.28 -21.74
C LYS A 65 -17.69 -14.37 -21.97
N ALA A 66 -16.41 -14.01 -21.89
CA ALA A 66 -15.32 -14.97 -22.03
C ALA A 66 -15.31 -16.00 -20.89
N MET A 67 -15.57 -15.59 -19.65
CA MET A 67 -15.67 -16.51 -18.50
C MET A 67 -16.85 -17.46 -18.65
N GLU A 68 -17.98 -16.99 -19.18
CA GLU A 68 -19.15 -17.82 -19.47
C GLU A 68 -18.87 -18.82 -20.61
N LYS A 69 -18.20 -18.38 -21.68
CA LYS A 69 -17.78 -19.25 -22.81
C LYS A 69 -16.78 -20.33 -22.37
N LEU A 70 -15.92 -20.03 -21.40
CA LEU A 70 -15.00 -21.00 -20.77
C LEU A 70 -15.69 -21.96 -19.78
N GLY A 71 -17.01 -21.84 -19.59
CA GLY A 71 -17.77 -22.71 -18.69
C GLY A 71 -17.59 -22.39 -17.20
N MET A 72 -17.12 -21.18 -16.86
CA MET A 72 -17.06 -20.74 -15.47
C MET A 72 -18.44 -20.31 -14.98
N LYS A 73 -18.78 -20.65 -13.74
CA LYS A 73 -20.07 -20.32 -13.14
C LYS A 73 -20.00 -19.00 -12.41
N VAL A 74 -20.93 -18.10 -12.69
CA VAL A 74 -21.07 -16.85 -11.92
C VAL A 74 -21.56 -17.13 -10.51
N ILE A 75 -20.93 -16.49 -9.52
CA ILE A 75 -21.37 -16.45 -8.12
C ILE A 75 -22.05 -15.11 -7.88
N THR A 76 -23.35 -15.15 -7.62
CA THR A 76 -24.15 -13.97 -7.31
C THR A 76 -24.11 -13.64 -5.81
N GLY A 77 -24.44 -12.40 -5.45
CA GLY A 77 -24.53 -11.97 -4.05
C GLY A 77 -23.21 -11.58 -3.38
N VAL A 78 -22.11 -11.46 -4.13
CA VAL A 78 -20.83 -11.02 -3.59
C VAL A 78 -20.77 -9.49 -3.52
N ASN A 79 -20.84 -8.94 -2.31
CA ASN A 79 -20.80 -7.49 -2.10
C ASN A 79 -19.39 -6.93 -1.91
N ARG A 80 -18.46 -7.73 -1.40
CA ARG A 80 -17.09 -7.29 -1.13
C ARG A 80 -16.15 -8.50 -1.18
N VAL A 81 -15.05 -8.35 -1.92
CA VAL A 81 -13.93 -9.29 -1.86
C VAL A 81 -12.74 -8.56 -1.28
N THR A 82 -11.97 -9.25 -0.46
CA THR A 82 -10.80 -8.68 0.20
C THR A 82 -9.66 -9.67 0.13
N ILE A 83 -8.56 -9.26 -0.51
CA ILE A 83 -7.36 -10.08 -0.71
C ILE A 83 -6.29 -9.54 0.23
N LYS A 84 -5.92 -10.34 1.23
CA LYS A 84 -4.89 -9.98 2.20
C LYS A 84 -3.53 -10.48 1.72
N LYS A 85 -2.62 -9.57 1.36
CA LYS A 85 -1.24 -9.94 0.96
C LYS A 85 -0.32 -10.03 2.17
N SER A 86 -0.46 -9.11 3.12
CA SER A 86 0.31 -9.08 4.37
C SER A 86 -0.57 -8.61 5.53
N LYS A 87 0.01 -8.44 6.72
CA LYS A 87 -0.73 -7.91 7.88
C LYS A 87 -1.24 -6.48 7.64
N THR A 88 -0.52 -5.68 6.85
CA THR A 88 -0.82 -4.26 6.59
C THR A 88 -1.40 -4.01 5.21
N VAL A 89 -1.09 -4.86 4.22
CA VAL A 89 -1.49 -4.69 2.82
C VAL A 89 -2.73 -5.52 2.49
N THR A 90 -3.82 -4.82 2.17
CA THR A 90 -5.11 -5.41 1.84
C THR A 90 -5.67 -4.79 0.55
N PHE A 91 -6.11 -5.64 -0.39
CA PHE A 91 -6.81 -5.19 -1.58
C PHE A 91 -8.31 -5.40 -1.41
N VAL A 92 -9.09 -4.35 -1.58
CA VAL A 92 -10.55 -4.39 -1.39
C VAL A 92 -11.25 -4.11 -2.71
N LEU A 93 -12.11 -5.04 -3.12
CA LEU A 93 -12.99 -4.87 -4.27
C LEU A 93 -14.43 -4.70 -3.77
N SER A 94 -15.07 -3.60 -4.15
CA SER A 94 -16.46 -3.29 -3.78
C SER A 94 -17.40 -3.74 -4.89
N LYS A 95 -18.40 -4.55 -4.55
CA LYS A 95 -19.38 -5.17 -5.47
C LYS A 95 -18.74 -5.82 -6.72
N PRO A 96 -17.76 -6.72 -6.55
CA PRO A 96 -17.14 -7.39 -7.69
C PRO A 96 -18.05 -8.46 -8.30
N ASP A 97 -17.79 -8.79 -9.55
CA ASP A 97 -18.31 -9.99 -10.19
C ASP A 97 -17.35 -11.15 -9.97
N VAL A 98 -17.86 -12.28 -9.47
CA VAL A 98 -17.03 -13.45 -9.16
C VAL A 98 -17.49 -14.63 -9.99
N PHE A 99 -16.54 -15.29 -10.66
CA PHE A 99 -16.73 -16.53 -11.39
C PHE A 99 -15.92 -17.64 -10.72
N LYS A 100 -16.46 -18.85 -10.70
CA LYS A 100 -15.80 -20.03 -10.14
C LYS A 100 -15.76 -21.14 -11.18
N SER A 101 -14.61 -21.80 -11.29
CA SER A 101 -14.49 -23.03 -12.06
C SER A 101 -15.33 -24.15 -11.43
N SER A 102 -16.07 -24.90 -12.24
CA SER A 102 -16.82 -26.08 -11.74
C SER A 102 -15.90 -27.22 -11.31
N HIS A 103 -14.67 -27.25 -11.84
CA HIS A 103 -13.74 -28.37 -11.72
C HIS A 103 -12.60 -28.11 -10.73
N SER A 104 -12.39 -26.84 -10.31
CA SER A 104 -11.29 -26.45 -9.43
C SER A 104 -11.70 -25.34 -8.47
N GLU A 105 -10.91 -25.12 -7.42
CA GLU A 105 -11.05 -23.98 -6.50
C GLU A 105 -10.43 -22.69 -7.07
N THR A 106 -10.65 -22.46 -8.36
CA THR A 106 -10.16 -21.27 -9.08
C THR A 106 -11.28 -20.25 -9.19
N TYR A 107 -10.99 -19.03 -8.77
CA TYR A 107 -11.93 -17.91 -8.81
C TYR A 107 -11.37 -16.81 -9.70
N VAL A 108 -12.22 -16.24 -10.55
CA VAL A 108 -11.93 -15.03 -11.32
C VAL A 108 -12.80 -13.92 -10.75
N ILE A 109 -12.15 -12.86 -10.27
CA ILE A 109 -12.82 -11.72 -9.65
C ILE A 109 -12.62 -10.53 -10.57
N ILE A 110 -13.71 -9.98 -11.08
CA ILE A 110 -13.72 -8.84 -11.98
C ILE A 110 -14.31 -7.65 -11.23
N GLY A 111 -13.55 -6.56 -11.14
CA GLY A 111 -14.00 -5.32 -10.53
C GLY A 111 -12.85 -4.37 -10.22
N GLU A 112 -13.21 -3.19 -9.72
CA GLU A 112 -12.24 -2.18 -9.32
C GLU A 112 -11.58 -2.55 -7.98
N ILE A 113 -10.25 -2.49 -7.96
CA ILE A 113 -9.43 -2.78 -6.80
C ILE A 113 -9.02 -1.49 -6.10
N LYS A 114 -9.36 -1.38 -4.82
CA LYS A 114 -8.87 -0.32 -3.93
C LYS A 114 -7.73 -0.89 -3.09
N PHE A 115 -6.61 -0.20 -3.10
CA PHE A 115 -5.45 -0.53 -2.27
C PHE A 115 -5.62 0.11 -0.89
N GLU A 116 -5.67 -0.71 0.15
CA GLU A 116 -5.73 -0.29 1.54
C GLU A 116 -4.44 -0.75 2.22
N ASP A 117 -3.51 0.18 2.44
CA ASP A 117 -2.31 -0.03 3.23
C ASP A 117 -2.38 0.78 4.51
N LEU A 118 -2.57 0.09 5.64
CA LEU A 118 -2.67 0.71 6.95
C LEU A 118 -1.42 1.54 7.30
N ASN A 119 -0.26 1.20 6.73
CA ASN A 119 0.98 1.93 7.01
C ASN A 119 1.02 3.29 6.29
N THR A 120 0.54 3.34 5.05
CA THR A 120 0.39 4.59 4.29
C THR A 120 -0.66 5.51 4.93
N GLU A 121 -1.76 4.96 5.44
CA GLU A 121 -2.80 5.76 6.13
C GLU A 121 -2.27 6.37 7.43
N LEU A 122 -1.54 5.61 8.25
CA LEU A 122 -0.88 6.11 9.47
C LEU A 122 0.15 7.20 9.16
N GLN A 123 0.96 7.04 8.10
CA GLN A 123 1.92 8.07 7.69
C GLN A 123 1.23 9.33 7.16
N THR A 124 0.14 9.20 6.41
CA THR A 124 -0.62 10.34 5.88
C THR A 124 -1.31 11.11 7.02
N GLN A 125 -1.91 10.40 7.98
CA GLN A 125 -2.53 11.01 9.16
C GLN A 125 -1.50 11.71 10.06
N ALA A 126 -0.33 11.10 10.28
CA ALA A 126 0.77 11.74 11.01
C ALA A 126 1.31 12.97 10.27
N ALA A 127 1.40 12.92 8.94
CA ALA A 127 1.84 14.05 8.13
C ALA A 127 0.79 15.20 8.12
N GLU A 128 -0.50 14.91 8.14
CA GLU A 128 -1.55 15.92 8.28
C GLU A 128 -1.53 16.59 9.65
N GLN A 129 -1.22 15.84 10.72
CA GLN A 129 -0.99 16.41 12.05
C GLN A 129 0.24 17.33 12.10
N PHE A 130 1.25 17.08 11.25
CA PHE A 130 2.45 17.92 11.16
C PHE A 130 2.35 19.07 10.14
N LYS A 131 1.40 19.01 9.20
CA LYS A 131 1.21 19.99 8.10
C LYS A 131 0.16 21.07 8.42
N ALA A 132 -0.35 21.16 9.65
CA ALA A 132 -1.18 22.27 10.09
C ALA A 132 -0.31 23.39 10.72
N PRO A 133 0.05 24.46 9.98
CA PRO A 133 0.53 25.68 10.60
C PRO A 133 -0.69 26.48 11.08
N GLY A 134 -1.01 26.36 12.37
CA GLY A 134 -1.98 27.21 13.05
C GLY A 134 -1.38 27.81 14.32
N PRO A 135 -0.72 28.98 14.25
CA PRO A 135 -0.26 29.70 15.43
C PRO A 135 -1.42 30.45 16.10
N SER A 136 -1.32 30.60 17.42
CA SER A 136 -2.17 31.39 18.33
C SER A 136 -3.36 30.67 18.96
N ARG A 137 -3.11 30.13 20.16
CA ARG A 137 -3.97 30.44 21.31
C ARG A 137 -3.12 30.59 22.56
N VAL A 138 -2.45 31.75 22.67
CA VAL A 138 -1.95 32.23 23.97
C VAL A 138 -3.12 32.85 24.74
N SER A 139 -3.15 32.57 26.05
CA SER A 139 -3.96 33.22 27.10
C SER A 139 -5.38 32.67 27.35
N SER A 140 -5.48 31.64 28.20
CA SER A 140 -6.33 31.71 29.41
C SER A 140 -5.88 30.68 30.45
N LYS A 141 -5.12 31.19 31.42
CA LYS A 141 -4.86 30.68 32.78
C LYS A 141 -5.87 29.64 33.31
N GLY A 142 -5.37 28.45 33.70
CA GLY A 142 -6.09 27.49 34.55
C GLY A 142 -5.65 26.03 34.39
N GLU A 143 -4.57 25.63 35.06
CA GLU A 143 -4.30 24.23 35.47
C GLU A 143 -4.88 23.96 36.88
N PRO A 144 -4.96 22.72 37.41
CA PRO A 144 -4.58 21.38 36.85
C PRO A 144 -5.78 20.38 36.89
N SER A 145 -5.82 19.15 36.34
CA SER A 145 -4.84 18.04 36.37
C SER A 145 -5.33 16.80 35.54
N VAL A 146 -4.43 16.23 34.71
CA VAL A 146 -4.17 14.79 34.30
C VAL A 146 -5.29 13.88 33.71
N ALA A 147 -5.07 12.99 32.73
CA ALA A 147 -3.86 12.36 32.20
C ALA A 147 -4.07 11.71 30.81
N ALA A 148 -3.04 11.80 29.96
CA ALA A 148 -2.56 10.84 28.94
C ALA A 148 -2.01 11.56 27.69
N VAL A 149 -1.08 12.49 27.90
CA VAL A 149 -0.13 12.96 26.90
C VAL A 149 1.20 12.31 27.32
N GLN A 150 1.71 11.37 26.53
CA GLN A 150 3.06 10.85 26.74
C GLN A 150 4.04 11.89 26.20
N ASP A 151 4.42 12.78 27.11
CA ASP A 151 5.81 13.14 27.41
C ASP A 151 6.69 13.59 26.22
N ASP A 152 6.28 14.68 25.58
CA ASP A 152 7.21 15.65 24.96
C ASP A 152 7.54 16.70 26.03
N GLU A 153 8.15 16.28 27.15
CA GLU A 153 8.86 17.24 28.00
C GLU A 153 9.95 17.87 27.11
N GLU A 154 9.93 19.19 26.95
CA GLU A 154 11.09 19.98 26.57
C GLU A 154 12.21 19.69 27.57
N VAL A 155 12.88 18.56 27.41
CA VAL A 155 14.08 18.24 28.17
C VAL A 155 15.11 19.27 27.71
N ASP A 156 15.58 20.09 28.64
CA ASP A 156 16.56 21.13 28.39
C ASP A 156 17.86 20.52 27.84
N GLU A 157 17.98 20.50 26.51
CA GLU A 157 19.13 20.02 25.74
C GLU A 157 20.28 21.03 25.73
N THR A 158 20.22 22.12 26.52
CA THR A 158 21.34 23.04 26.61
C THR A 158 22.58 22.31 27.15
N GLY A 159 23.58 22.14 26.28
CA GLY A 159 24.87 21.52 26.63
C GLY A 159 25.05 20.06 26.21
N VAL A 160 24.07 19.42 25.57
CA VAL A 160 24.18 18.04 25.04
C VAL A 160 23.74 17.99 23.57
N ASP A 161 24.46 17.24 22.74
CA ASP A 161 24.10 17.09 21.32
C ASP A 161 22.88 16.18 21.15
N ARG A 162 21.91 16.62 20.34
CA ARG A 162 20.70 15.85 20.04
C ARG A 162 21.02 14.49 19.43
N LYS A 163 22.08 14.39 18.63
CA LYS A 163 22.54 13.14 18.01
C LYS A 163 23.03 12.15 19.05
N ASP A 164 23.67 12.64 20.10
CA ASP A 164 24.20 11.82 21.18
C ASP A 164 23.06 11.26 22.02
N VAL A 165 22.05 12.09 22.31
CA VAL A 165 20.81 11.67 22.99
C VAL A 165 20.10 10.58 22.20
N GLU A 166 19.93 10.75 20.89
CA GLU A 166 19.28 9.77 20.02
C GLU A 166 20.08 8.45 19.98
N LEU A 167 21.41 8.53 19.85
CA LEU A 167 22.28 7.36 19.81
C LEU A 167 22.23 6.58 21.14
N VAL A 168 22.23 7.27 22.28
CA VAL A 168 22.09 6.66 23.61
C VAL A 168 20.71 6.02 23.77
N MET A 169 19.63 6.68 23.34
CA MET A 169 18.27 6.13 23.39
C MET A 169 18.15 4.85 22.57
N MET A 170 18.73 4.80 21.37
CA MET A 170 18.68 3.61 20.50
C MET A 170 19.50 2.45 21.07
N GLN A 171 20.71 2.72 21.56
CA GLN A 171 21.63 1.65 21.99
C GLN A 171 21.35 1.15 23.40
N ALA A 172 20.95 2.03 24.32
CA ALA A 172 20.63 1.69 25.70
C ALA A 172 19.13 1.42 25.94
N SER A 173 18.26 1.67 24.96
CA SER A 173 16.80 1.49 25.07
C SER A 173 16.18 2.24 26.27
N VAL A 174 16.63 3.47 26.52
CA VAL A 174 16.14 4.33 27.62
C VAL A 174 15.33 5.52 27.13
N SER A 175 14.54 6.13 28.03
CA SER A 175 13.80 7.36 27.74
C SER A 175 14.73 8.56 27.53
N ARG A 176 14.27 9.58 26.78
CA ARG A 176 15.03 10.78 26.44
C ARG A 176 15.59 11.51 27.66
N SER A 177 14.78 11.68 28.70
CA SER A 177 15.19 12.32 29.95
C SER A 177 16.36 11.60 30.61
N ARG A 178 16.35 10.26 30.58
CA ARG A 178 17.42 9.43 31.14
C ARG A 178 18.69 9.44 30.28
N ALA A 179 18.54 9.50 28.96
CA ALA A 179 19.67 9.67 28.04
C ALA A 179 20.35 11.05 28.22
N VAL A 180 19.56 12.12 28.37
CA VAL A 180 20.08 13.47 28.61
C VAL A 180 20.79 13.56 29.96
N GLU A 181 20.24 12.96 31.01
CA GLU A 181 20.88 12.92 32.33
C GLU A 181 22.21 12.16 32.29
N ALA A 182 22.26 10.99 31.63
CA ALA A 182 23.49 10.21 31.47
C ALA A 182 24.55 10.97 30.65
N LEU A 183 24.15 11.68 29.60
CA LEU A 183 25.07 12.50 28.81
C LEU A 183 25.56 13.72 29.58
N LYS A 184 24.72 14.33 30.45
CA LYS A 184 25.16 15.41 31.34
C LYS A 184 26.11 14.92 32.44
N ALA A 185 25.88 13.72 32.98
CA ALA A 185 26.75 13.10 33.97
C ALA A 185 28.10 12.65 33.39
N ALA A 186 28.12 12.27 32.11
CA ALA A 186 29.31 11.88 31.36
C ALA A 186 29.99 13.05 30.61
N ASP A 187 29.63 14.32 30.90
CA ASP A 187 30.16 15.51 30.24
C ASP A 187 30.08 15.48 28.69
N GLY A 188 29.06 14.82 28.14
CA GLY A 188 28.85 14.63 26.70
C GLY A 188 29.57 13.42 26.09
N ASP A 189 30.19 12.56 26.88
CA ASP A 189 30.78 11.30 26.40
C ASP A 189 29.73 10.20 26.22
N ILE A 190 29.41 9.92 24.95
CA ILE A 190 28.41 8.93 24.55
C ILE A 190 28.76 7.51 25.03
N VAL A 191 30.04 7.14 25.01
CA VAL A 191 30.44 5.77 25.34
C VAL A 191 30.29 5.55 26.84
N SER A 192 30.74 6.53 27.62
CA SER A 192 30.56 6.54 29.07
C SER A 192 29.07 6.50 29.46
N ALA A 193 28.23 7.30 28.79
CA ALA A 193 26.78 7.30 29.02
C ALA A 193 26.10 5.96 28.65
N ILE A 194 26.46 5.34 27.51
CA ILE A 194 25.93 4.02 27.12
C ILE A 194 26.38 2.95 28.12
N MET A 195 27.65 2.97 28.55
CA MET A 195 28.17 2.04 29.54
C MET A 195 27.42 2.14 30.87
N GLU A 196 27.13 3.34 31.36
CA GLU A 196 26.37 3.53 32.61
C GLU A 196 24.93 3.02 32.51
N LEU A 197 24.29 3.13 31.34
CA LEU A 197 22.90 2.75 31.14
C LEU A 197 22.68 1.27 30.78
N THR A 198 23.72 0.58 30.31
CA THR A 198 23.65 -0.83 29.85
C THR A 198 24.35 -1.83 30.79
N ASN A 199 24.89 -1.36 31.91
CA ASN A 199 25.60 -2.18 32.89
C ASN A 199 24.71 -2.79 33.98
#